data_AF-A0A2S9XLZ3-F1
#
_entry.id   AF-A0A2S9XLZ3-F1
#
_cell.length_a   1.000
_cell.length_b   1.000
_cell.length_c   1.000
_cell.angle_alpha   90.00
_cell.angle_beta   90.00
_cell.angle_gamma   90.00
#
_symmetry.space_group_name_H-M   'P 1'
#
loop_
_entity.id
_entity.type
_entity.pdbx_description
1 polymer ?
#
loop_
_entity_poly.entity_id
_entity_poly.type
_entity_poly.pdbx_seq_one_letter_code
_entity_poly.pdbx_strand_id
1 'polypeptide(L)'
;MELMRLASHETPDEAVRVRAHIILSWAAGATGAQSAALLNTSRRTISKWRARFDEGGVNALWDRPRPGAPPTISKGKVSELLRLRQSPPPIGTPRWTTRMLAKRTGLSQSTVVRLSAKLRDRGDHSDHAEHAFM
;
A
#
# COMPACT_ATOMS: atom_id res chain seq x y z
N MET A 1 5.52 -20.78 19.72
CA MET A 1 6.79 -20.59 18.99
C MET A 1 6.79 -19.30 18.17
N GLU A 2 5.79 -19.02 17.33
CA GLU A 2 5.82 -17.84 16.44
C GLU A 2 5.94 -16.49 17.15
N LEU A 3 5.26 -16.28 18.29
CA LEU A 3 5.38 -15.03 19.06
C LEU A 3 6.79 -14.79 19.61
N MET A 4 7.50 -15.86 20.00
CA MET A 4 8.89 -15.78 20.47
C MET A 4 9.84 -15.41 19.32
N ARG A 5 9.60 -15.96 18.12
CA ARG A 5 10.34 -15.59 16.91
C ARG A 5 10.17 -14.11 16.59
N LEU A 6 8.93 -13.59 16.67
CA LEU A 6 8.65 -12.17 16.45
C LEU A 6 9.30 -11.24 17.48
N ALA A 7 9.51 -11.70 18.71
CA ALA A 7 10.19 -10.92 19.75
C ALA A 7 11.72 -10.94 19.61
N SER A 8 12.28 -11.87 18.83
CA SER A 8 13.72 -12.00 18.65
C SER A 8 14.30 -10.89 17.76
N HIS A 9 15.61 -10.66 17.87
CA HIS A 9 16.35 -9.74 17.03
C HIS A 9 16.35 -10.12 15.53
N GLU A 10 15.98 -11.36 15.19
CA GLU A 10 15.85 -11.80 13.80
C GLU A 10 14.70 -11.10 13.06
N THR A 11 13.70 -10.60 13.81
CA THR A 11 12.61 -9.82 13.22
C THR A 11 13.11 -8.41 12.98
N PRO A 12 13.23 -7.92 11.73
CA PRO A 12 13.83 -6.62 11.44
C PRO A 12 12.97 -5.45 11.93
N ASP A 13 11.65 -5.60 11.92
CA ASP A 13 10.70 -4.58 12.36
C ASP A 13 10.69 -4.47 13.89
N GLU A 14 11.28 -3.39 14.40
CA GLU A 14 11.32 -3.09 15.84
C GLU A 14 9.94 -2.94 16.45
N ALA A 15 9.00 -2.34 15.73
CA ALA A 15 7.65 -2.16 16.24
C ALA A 15 6.98 -3.52 16.43
N VAL A 16 7.17 -4.47 15.51
CA VAL A 16 6.67 -5.85 15.65
C VAL A 16 7.33 -6.56 16.84
N ARG A 17 8.64 -6.41 17.04
CA ARG A 17 9.34 -6.95 18.22
C ARG A 17 8.73 -6.44 19.53
N VAL A 18 8.57 -5.12 19.66
CA VAL A 18 7.96 -4.50 20.85
C VAL A 18 6.54 -5.04 21.08
N ARG A 19 5.73 -5.13 20.02
CA ARG A 19 4.36 -5.65 20.11
C ARG A 19 4.33 -7.12 20.54
N ALA A 20 5.26 -7.94 20.06
CA ALA A 20 5.40 -9.32 20.50
C ALA A 20 5.82 -9.42 21.98
N HIS A 21 6.75 -8.58 22.43
CA HIS A 21 7.12 -8.48 23.85
C HIS A 21 5.95 -8.07 24.73
N ILE A 22 5.08 -7.16 24.29
CA ILE A 22 3.85 -6.80 25.03
C ILE A 22 3.01 -8.05 25.35
N ILE A 23 2.79 -8.91 24.35
CA ILE A 23 1.97 -10.11 24.51
C ILE A 23 2.69 -11.17 25.36
N LEU A 24 4.01 -11.34 25.19
CA LEU A 24 4.80 -12.25 26.02
C LEU A 24 4.82 -11.83 27.50
N SER A 25 5.01 -10.54 27.79
CA SER A 25 4.95 -10.01 29.16
C SER A 25 3.58 -10.25 29.78
N TRP A 26 2.51 -10.07 29.00
CA TRP A 26 1.15 -10.34 29.48
C TRP A 26 0.90 -11.83 29.75
N ALA A 27 1.37 -12.72 28.87
CA ALA A 27 1.28 -14.17 29.06
C ALA A 27 2.08 -14.64 30.31
N ALA A 28 3.14 -13.92 30.66
CA ALA A 28 3.91 -14.14 31.89
C ALA A 28 3.24 -13.54 33.15
N GLY A 29 2.03 -12.98 33.05
CA GLY A 29 1.28 -12.43 34.18
C GLY A 29 1.65 -10.98 34.56
N ALA A 30 2.45 -10.28 33.75
CA ALA A 30 2.80 -8.90 34.04
C ALA A 30 1.57 -7.98 33.92
N THR A 31 1.46 -7.03 34.85
CA THR A 31 0.45 -5.97 34.76
C THR A 31 0.75 -5.04 33.59
N GLY A 32 -0.28 -4.31 33.13
CA GLY A 32 -0.10 -3.30 32.09
C GLY A 32 0.87 -2.19 32.49
N ALA A 33 0.98 -1.88 33.78
CA ALA A 33 1.92 -0.89 34.30
C ALA A 33 3.38 -1.39 34.25
N GLN A 34 3.62 -2.64 34.67
CA GLN A 34 4.93 -3.27 34.58
C GLN A 34 5.40 -3.41 33.14
N SER A 35 4.51 -3.86 32.24
CA SER A 35 4.82 -4.00 30.81
C SER A 35 5.13 -2.65 30.16
N ALA A 36 4.39 -1.60 30.53
CA ALA A 36 4.62 -0.24 30.04
C ALA A 36 5.99 0.29 30.46
N ALA A 37 6.38 0.09 31.73
CA ALA A 37 7.68 0.50 32.24
C ALA A 37 8.84 -0.27 31.59
N LEU A 38 8.70 -1.60 31.47
CA LEU A 38 9.72 -2.47 30.87
C LEU A 38 9.97 -2.16 29.39
N LEU A 39 8.91 -1.87 28.64
CA LEU A 39 8.98 -1.68 27.18
C LEU A 39 9.03 -0.21 26.77
N ASN A 40 9.24 0.71 27.73
CA ASN A 40 9.26 2.15 27.51
C ASN A 40 8.09 2.66 26.65
N THR A 41 6.87 2.22 26.98
CA THR A 41 5.66 2.55 26.21
C THR A 41 4.51 2.95 27.12
N SER A 42 3.41 3.43 26.53
CA SER A 42 2.23 3.84 27.30
C SER A 42 1.32 2.66 27.63
N ARG A 43 0.61 2.72 28.76
CA ARG A 43 -0.46 1.74 29.09
C ARG A 43 -1.52 1.66 27.99
N ARG A 44 -1.82 2.78 27.33
CA ARG A 44 -2.73 2.83 26.18
C ARG A 44 -2.22 1.99 25.00
N THR A 45 -0.91 2.02 24.74
CA THR A 45 -0.26 1.19 23.72
C THR A 45 -0.38 -0.28 24.08
N ILE A 46 -0.13 -0.65 25.34
CA ILE A 46 -0.29 -2.03 25.84
C ILE A 46 -1.73 -2.52 25.59
N SER A 47 -2.74 -1.78 26.05
CA SER A 47 -4.14 -2.17 25.89
C SER A 47 -4.55 -2.30 24.43
N LYS A 48 -4.10 -1.38 23.56
CA LYS A 48 -4.36 -1.45 22.11
C LYS A 48 -3.85 -2.74 21.49
N TRP A 49 -2.61 -3.12 21.79
CA TRP A 49 -2.01 -4.31 21.15
C TRP A 49 -2.54 -5.61 21.71
N ARG A 50 -2.91 -5.65 23.00
CA ARG A 50 -3.65 -6.77 23.58
C ARG A 50 -4.98 -6.98 22.87
N ALA A 51 -5.80 -5.93 22.75
CA ALA A 51 -7.08 -6.02 22.04
C ALA A 51 -6.91 -6.50 20.58
N ARG A 52 -5.92 -5.95 19.85
CA ARG A 52 -5.63 -6.41 18.48
C ARG A 52 -5.21 -7.86 18.42
N PHE A 53 -4.39 -8.33 19.37
CA PHE A 53 -3.97 -9.72 19.44
C PHE A 53 -5.16 -10.65 19.76
N ASP A 54 -6.05 -10.24 20.65
CA ASP A 54 -7.26 -11.01 20.96
C ASP A 54 -8.18 -11.15 19.73
N GLU A 55 -8.24 -10.12 18.86
CA GLU A 55 -9.04 -10.14 17.63
C GLU A 55 -8.43 -10.95 16.47
N GLY A 56 -7.10 -10.97 16.32
CA GLY A 56 -6.45 -11.49 15.11
C GLY A 56 -5.12 -12.19 15.31
N GLY A 57 -4.80 -12.53 16.57
CA GLY A 57 -3.61 -13.27 16.97
C GLY A 57 -2.31 -12.59 16.53
N VAL A 58 -1.32 -13.43 16.21
CA VAL A 58 0.01 -13.00 15.77
C VAL A 58 -0.05 -12.08 14.54
N ASN A 59 -0.91 -12.38 13.57
CA ASN A 59 -1.04 -11.58 12.35
C ASN A 59 -1.46 -10.14 12.65
N ALA A 60 -2.21 -9.91 13.73
CA ALA A 60 -2.67 -8.59 14.10
C ALA A 60 -1.56 -7.69 14.68
N LEU A 61 -0.39 -8.25 15.02
CA LEU A 61 0.78 -7.50 15.49
C LEU A 61 1.52 -6.78 14.36
N TRP A 62 1.30 -7.20 13.11
CA TRP A 62 1.81 -6.50 11.94
C TRP A 62 1.00 -5.24 11.65
N ASP A 63 1.64 -4.28 10.98
CA ASP A 63 0.91 -3.14 10.47
C ASP A 63 -0.01 -3.58 9.33
N ARG A 64 -1.28 -3.17 9.43
CA ARG A 64 -2.18 -3.31 8.29
C ARG A 64 -1.68 -2.36 7.20
N PRO A 65 -1.71 -2.77 5.92
CA PRO A 65 -1.38 -1.88 4.82
C PRO A 65 -2.20 -0.60 5.00
N ARG A 66 -1.54 0.54 5.20
CA ARG A 66 -2.23 1.80 5.39
C ARG A 66 -2.87 2.14 4.04
N PRO A 67 -4.21 2.12 3.89
CA PRO A 67 -4.81 2.55 2.65
C PRO A 67 -4.39 4.01 2.48
N GLY A 68 -3.64 4.28 1.41
CA GLY A 68 -3.23 5.64 1.08
C GLY A 68 -4.46 6.54 0.91
N ALA A 69 -4.24 7.85 0.84
CA ALA A 69 -5.32 8.79 0.54
C ALA A 69 -6.09 8.30 -0.71
N PRO A 70 -7.44 8.31 -0.69
CA PRO A 70 -8.22 7.93 -1.84
C PRO A 70 -7.75 8.71 -3.08
N PRO A 71 -7.65 8.08 -4.26
CA PRO A 71 -7.24 8.79 -5.46
C PRO A 71 -8.15 9.99 -5.69
N THR A 72 -7.58 11.21 -5.75
CA THR A 72 -8.33 12.44 -6.04
C THR A 72 -8.96 12.43 -7.45
N ILE A 73 -8.47 11.56 -8.33
CA ILE A 73 -8.93 11.43 -9.71
C ILE A 73 -9.96 10.32 -9.75
N SER A 74 -11.16 10.64 -10.24
CA SER A 74 -12.25 9.67 -10.35
C SER A 74 -11.86 8.50 -11.27
N LYS A 75 -12.34 7.30 -10.94
CA LYS A 75 -12.15 6.10 -11.78
C LYS A 75 -12.63 6.34 -13.21
N GLY A 76 -13.72 7.10 -13.40
CA GLY A 76 -14.26 7.46 -14.71
C GLY A 76 -13.25 8.22 -15.58
N LYS A 77 -12.50 9.17 -15.01
CA LYS A 77 -11.47 9.92 -15.74
C LYS A 77 -10.26 9.05 -16.10
N VAL A 78 -9.90 8.08 -15.26
CA VAL A 78 -8.86 7.09 -15.58
C VAL A 78 -9.30 6.18 -16.72
N SER A 79 -10.55 5.69 -16.69
CA SER A 79 -11.13 4.86 -17.76
C SER A 79 -11.26 5.63 -19.08
N GLU A 80 -11.66 6.90 -19.04
CA GLU A 80 -11.69 7.79 -20.20
C GLU A 80 -10.29 7.95 -20.82
N LEU A 81 -9.28 8.23 -20.01
CA LEU A 81 -7.88 8.33 -20.46
C LEU A 81 -7.41 7.03 -21.13
N LEU A 82 -7.73 5.88 -20.52
CA LEU A 82 -7.35 4.57 -21.06
C LEU A 82 -8.01 4.29 -22.41
N ARG A 83 -9.33 4.58 -22.53
CA ARG A 83 -10.08 4.43 -23.78
C ARG A 83 -9.47 5.30 -24.89
N LEU A 84 -9.22 6.58 -24.62
CA LEU A 84 -8.62 7.48 -25.60
C LEU A 84 -7.25 6.98 -26.05
N ARG A 85 -6.41 6.47 -25.15
CA ARG A 85 -5.08 5.96 -25.50
C ARG A 85 -5.12 4.74 -26.42
N GLN A 86 -6.19 3.95 -26.36
CA GLN A 86 -6.41 2.77 -27.21
C GLN A 86 -7.14 3.11 -28.52
N SER A 87 -7.78 4.28 -28.60
CA SER A 87 -8.43 4.74 -29.83
C SER A 87 -7.42 5.40 -30.78
N PRO A 88 -7.73 5.46 -32.09
CA PRO A 88 -6.94 6.25 -33.03
C PRO A 88 -6.84 7.72 -32.61
N PRO A 89 -5.68 8.37 -32.81
CA PRO A 89 -5.55 9.80 -32.59
C PRO A 89 -6.43 10.59 -33.57
N PRO A 90 -6.75 11.87 -33.26
CA PRO A 90 -7.44 12.75 -34.18
C PRO A 90 -6.73 12.85 -35.53
N ILE A 91 -7.51 13.02 -36.60
CA ILE A 91 -7.03 13.21 -37.97
C ILE A 91 -5.94 14.28 -38.02
N GLY A 92 -4.87 14.01 -38.77
CA GLY A 92 -3.71 14.89 -38.92
C GLY A 92 -2.67 14.76 -37.80
N THR A 93 -2.84 13.83 -36.85
CA THR A 93 -1.83 13.55 -35.82
C THR A 93 -1.42 12.08 -35.82
N PRO A 94 -0.12 11.74 -35.86
CA PRO A 94 0.31 10.34 -35.90
C PRO A 94 0.16 9.61 -34.57
N ARG A 95 0.03 10.33 -33.44
CA ARG A 95 -0.09 9.73 -32.09
C ARG A 95 -0.82 10.64 -31.11
N TRP A 96 -1.36 10.06 -30.05
CA TRP A 96 -1.84 10.82 -28.89
C TRP A 96 -0.67 11.47 -28.16
N THR A 97 -0.73 12.79 -27.99
CA THR A 97 0.17 13.50 -27.08
C THR A 97 -0.46 13.63 -25.69
N THR A 98 0.36 13.75 -24.66
CA THR A 98 -0.12 13.95 -23.27
C THR A 98 -0.96 15.22 -23.14
N ARG A 99 -0.66 16.25 -23.93
CA ARG A 99 -1.43 17.51 -23.98
C ARG A 99 -2.81 17.32 -24.62
N MET A 100 -2.93 16.51 -25.67
CA MET A 100 -4.23 16.20 -26.31
C MET A 100 -5.13 15.37 -25.38
N LEU A 101 -4.54 14.38 -24.71
CA LEU A 101 -5.25 13.56 -23.73
C LEU A 101 -5.73 14.43 -22.56
N ALA A 102 -4.88 15.33 -22.04
CA ALA A 102 -5.25 16.27 -20.99
C ALA A 102 -6.45 17.15 -21.38
N LYS A 103 -6.43 17.74 -22.58
CA LYS A 103 -7.52 18.56 -23.11
C LYS A 103 -8.83 17.78 -23.22
N ARG A 104 -8.75 16.51 -23.66
CA ARG A 104 -9.94 15.69 -23.92
C ARG A 104 -10.54 15.10 -22.65
N THR A 105 -9.71 14.72 -21.67
CA THR A 105 -10.18 14.22 -20.37
C THR A 105 -10.49 15.34 -19.37
N GLY A 106 -10.09 16.59 -19.63
CA GLY A 106 -10.18 17.68 -18.66
C GLY A 106 -9.23 17.52 -17.46
N LEU A 107 -8.14 16.76 -17.63
CA LEU A 107 -7.12 16.57 -16.59
C LEU A 107 -5.93 17.48 -16.87
N SER A 108 -5.13 17.80 -15.85
CA SER A 108 -3.85 18.49 -16.08
C SER A 108 -2.86 17.59 -16.83
N GLN A 109 -1.98 18.18 -17.62
CA GLN A 109 -0.97 17.43 -18.38
C GLN A 109 -0.06 16.61 -17.45
N SER A 110 0.35 17.17 -16.29
CA SER A 110 1.13 16.45 -15.27
C SER A 110 0.38 15.25 -14.70
N THR A 111 -0.95 15.36 -14.54
CA THR A 111 -1.79 14.23 -14.10
C THR A 111 -1.82 13.12 -15.15
N VAL A 112 -1.96 13.47 -16.43
CA VAL A 112 -1.93 12.52 -17.54
C VAL A 112 -0.59 11.79 -17.62
N VAL A 113 0.54 12.50 -17.48
CA VAL A 113 1.89 11.90 -17.47
C VAL A 113 2.02 10.88 -16.34
N ARG A 114 1.68 11.27 -15.11
CA ARG A 114 1.75 10.40 -13.92
C ARG A 114 0.87 9.16 -14.07
N LEU A 115 -0.37 9.33 -14.55
CA LEU A 115 -1.27 8.20 -14.77
C LEU A 115 -0.75 7.29 -15.89
N SER A 116 -0.18 7.84 -16.94
CA SER A 116 0.36 7.04 -18.06
C SER A 116 1.58 6.23 -17.64
N ALA A 117 2.46 6.76 -16.78
CA ALA A 117 3.55 6.01 -16.17
C ALA A 117 3.01 4.87 -15.31
N LYS A 118 2.11 5.17 -14.36
CA LYS A 118 1.48 4.17 -13.49
C LYS A 118 0.67 3.09 -14.23
N LEU A 119 0.15 3.39 -15.42
CA LEU A 119 -0.54 2.42 -16.26
C LEU A 119 0.42 1.55 -17.06
N ARG A 120 1.64 2.03 -17.35
CA ARG A 120 2.71 1.23 -17.96
C ARG A 120 3.26 0.23 -16.96
N ASP A 121 3.56 0.69 -15.74
CA ASP A 121 4.14 -0.15 -14.68
C ASP A 121 3.20 -1.30 -14.25
N ARG A 122 1.89 -1.15 -14.47
CA ARG A 122 0.89 -2.20 -14.21
C ARG A 122 0.68 -3.18 -15.36
N GLY A 123 1.14 -2.84 -16.56
CA GLY A 123 1.06 -3.69 -17.75
C GLY A 123 2.31 -4.55 -17.97
N ASP A 124 3.39 -4.30 -17.23
CA ASP A 124 4.70 -4.97 -17.40
C ASP A 124 4.77 -6.37 -16.73
N HIS A 125 3.62 -7.03 -16.52
CA HIS A 125 3.54 -8.41 -16.05
C HIS A 125 2.74 -9.31 -17.01
N SER A 126 2.56 -8.89 -18.26
CA SER A 126 1.95 -9.75 -19.29
C SER A 126 2.45 -9.37 -20.68
N ASP A 127 3.03 -10.36 -21.36
CA ASP A 127 3.23 -10.47 -22.81
C ASP A 127 4.51 -9.87 -23.42
N HIS A 128 5.59 -10.65 -23.29
CA HIS A 128 6.42 -10.96 -24.45
C HIS A 128 5.63 -11.88 -25.39
N ALA A 129 5.04 -11.33 -26.44
CA ALA A 129 4.64 -12.07 -27.64
C ALA A 129 4.44 -11.11 -28.82
N GLU A 130 5.41 -11.12 -29.74
CA GLU A 130 5.20 -11.23 -31.19
C GLU A 130 3.96 -10.57 -31.84
N HIS A 131 4.18 -9.53 -32.68
CA HIS A 131 4.15 -9.66 -34.15
C HIS A 131 4.27 -8.32 -34.91
N ALA A 132 5.26 -8.31 -35.82
CA ALA A 132 5.24 -7.86 -37.21
C ALA A 132 4.53 -6.53 -37.59
N PHE A 133 5.32 -5.57 -38.07
CA PHE A 133 4.92 -4.65 -39.14
C PHE A 133 5.98 -4.71 -40.24
N MET A 134 5.63 -5.39 -41.33
CA MET A 134 6.11 -5.07 -42.69
C MET A 134 5.17 -4.02 -43.28
#